data_AF-A0A1T4PR21-F1
#
_entry.id   AF-A0A1T4PR21-F1
#
_cell.length_a   1.000
_cell.length_b   1.000
_cell.length_c   1.000
_cell.angle_alpha   90.00
_cell.angle_beta   90.00
_cell.angle_gamma   90.00
#
_symmetry.space_group_name_H-M   'P 1'
#
loop_
_entity.id
_entity.type
_entity.pdbx_description
1 polymer ?
#
loop_
_entity_poly.entity_id
_entity_poly.type
_entity_poly.pdbx_seq_one_letter_code
_entity_poly.pdbx_strand_id
1 'polypeptide(L)'
;MIMPLCQLPVLYVLSRSLQLFKQQWRPFLRLSWPYWLVTLSAHYFMPKEEYSVPQTILWGTLLMAITAWVTVRLHRQILLDSLENSSSSGIRELRMIGYWILMGTGLFFLLMGSVFVFFYFFEAWLTSFPIFILYLFFSLPCCWLFARWSLVIPAVAIDQEPRGLKMAWNLSKPYQTPLFILLGLLPYSLTVLFMVLIQWDVTGQWDLLFNAAMYFFWLYQVCVLSLTYHWIVQRSKIERFLDTPSSVTLVNK
;
A
#
# COMPACT_ATOMS: atom_id res chain seq x y z
N MET A 1 -22.16 24.08 -13.88
CA MET A 1 -21.99 24.40 -12.45
C MET A 1 -20.95 23.43 -11.89
N ILE A 2 -19.72 23.88 -11.68
CA ILE A 2 -18.64 23.00 -11.18
C ILE A 2 -18.86 22.90 -9.67
N MET A 3 -19.41 21.77 -9.19
CA MET A 3 -19.42 21.50 -7.75
C MET A 3 -17.98 21.57 -7.24
N PRO A 4 -17.70 22.26 -6.12
CA PRO A 4 -16.37 22.24 -5.54
C PRO A 4 -16.01 20.77 -5.23
N LEU A 5 -14.92 20.29 -5.83
CA LEU A 5 -14.36 18.98 -5.55
C LEU A 5 -14.15 18.89 -4.04
N CYS A 6 -14.99 18.10 -3.37
CA CYS A 6 -14.87 17.85 -1.95
C CYS A 6 -13.54 17.11 -1.76
N GLN A 7 -12.54 17.79 -1.20
CA GLN A 7 -11.19 17.24 -1.07
C GLN A 7 -11.20 16.09 -0.04
N LEU A 8 -10.39 15.06 -0.30
CA LEU A 8 -10.24 13.95 0.64
C LEU A 8 -9.67 14.47 1.97
N PRO A 9 -10.39 14.32 3.10
CA PRO A 9 -10.01 14.96 4.36
C PRO A 9 -8.86 14.17 5.02
N VAL A 10 -7.61 14.56 4.71
CA VAL A 10 -6.39 13.87 5.14
C VAL A 10 -6.34 13.67 6.66
N LEU A 11 -6.56 14.73 7.44
CA LEU A 11 -6.53 14.66 8.92
C LEU A 11 -7.64 13.75 9.48
N TYR A 12 -8.82 13.75 8.85
CA TYR A 12 -9.89 12.84 9.23
C TYR A 12 -9.50 11.39 8.98
N VAL A 13 -8.91 11.08 7.81
CA VAL A 13 -8.45 9.71 7.49
C VAL A 13 -7.35 9.26 8.46
N LEU A 14 -6.38 10.12 8.77
CA LEU A 14 -5.30 9.78 9.70
C LEU A 14 -5.80 9.56 11.14
N SER A 15 -6.68 10.44 11.63
CA SER A 15 -7.24 10.29 12.98
C SER A 15 -8.19 9.10 13.08
N ARG A 16 -9.04 8.89 12.07
CA ARG A 16 -10.00 7.79 12.03
C ARG A 16 -9.32 6.44 11.88
N SER A 17 -8.25 6.34 11.07
CA SER A 17 -7.44 5.11 10.97
C SER A 17 -6.77 4.77 12.30
N LEU A 18 -6.29 5.76 13.04
CA LEU A 18 -5.69 5.53 14.37
C LEU A 18 -6.74 5.09 15.39
N GLN A 19 -7.93 5.69 15.37
CA GLN A 19 -9.06 5.25 16.20
C GLN A 19 -9.48 3.82 15.88
N LEU A 20 -9.60 3.49 14.59
CA LEU A 20 -9.97 2.16 14.12
C LEU A 20 -8.93 1.11 14.51
N PHE A 21 -7.64 1.42 14.33
CA PHE A 21 -6.53 0.59 14.80
C PHE A 21 -6.61 0.36 16.32
N LYS A 22 -6.85 1.41 17.11
CA LYS A 22 -7.00 1.30 18.56
C LYS A 22 -8.24 0.47 18.98
N GLN A 23 -9.35 0.57 18.26
CA GLN A 23 -10.59 -0.14 18.57
C GLN A 23 -10.51 -1.63 18.18
N GLN A 24 -9.86 -1.94 17.06
CA GLN A 24 -9.81 -3.30 16.48
C GLN A 24 -8.44 -3.98 16.59
N TRP A 25 -7.56 -3.52 17.50
CA TRP A 25 -6.18 -4.03 17.61
C TRP A 25 -6.12 -5.55 17.86
N ARG A 26 -7.04 -6.11 18.68
CA ARG A 26 -7.08 -7.55 18.98
C ARG A 26 -7.43 -8.39 17.74
N PRO A 27 -8.53 -8.12 17.02
CA PRO A 27 -8.79 -8.75 15.72
C PRO A 27 -7.62 -8.63 14.75
N PHE A 28 -6.99 -7.46 14.65
CA PHE A 28 -5.87 -7.26 13.74
C PHE A 28 -4.70 -8.16 14.08
N LEU A 29 -4.24 -8.17 15.33
CA LEU A 29 -3.17 -9.08 15.77
C LEU A 29 -3.53 -10.54 15.54
N ARG A 30 -4.77 -10.95 15.80
CA ARG A 30 -5.23 -12.32 15.55
C ARG A 30 -5.25 -12.68 14.07
N LEU A 31 -5.44 -11.71 13.17
CA LEU A 31 -5.41 -11.94 11.73
C LEU A 31 -3.99 -11.85 11.16
N SER A 32 -3.10 -11.06 11.76
CA SER A 32 -1.75 -10.80 11.22
C SER A 32 -0.62 -11.49 11.97
N TRP A 33 -0.89 -12.27 13.03
CA TRP A 33 0.15 -13.04 13.74
C TRP A 33 0.99 -13.95 12.84
N PRO A 34 0.48 -14.60 11.77
CA PRO A 34 1.33 -15.46 10.94
C PRO A 34 2.40 -14.63 10.21
N TYR A 35 2.04 -13.44 9.74
CA TYR A 35 3.00 -12.52 9.13
C TYR A 35 4.07 -12.11 10.13
N TRP A 36 3.67 -11.74 11.35
CA TRP A 36 4.63 -11.35 12.39
C TRP A 36 5.57 -12.49 12.78
N LEU A 37 5.06 -13.73 12.87
CA LEU A 37 5.89 -14.90 13.14
C LEU A 37 6.90 -15.15 12.03
N VAL A 38 6.48 -15.03 10.76
CA VAL A 38 7.40 -15.18 9.63
C VAL A 38 8.45 -14.07 9.64
N THR A 39 8.08 -12.80 9.83
CA THR A 39 9.06 -11.71 9.86
C THR A 39 10.04 -11.80 11.03
N LEU A 40 9.64 -12.34 12.19
CA LEU A 40 10.56 -12.61 13.30
C LEU A 40 11.49 -13.79 13.03
N SER A 41 10.93 -14.85 12.47
CA SER A 41 11.69 -16.08 12.19
C SER A 41 12.73 -15.88 11.07
N ALA A 42 12.61 -14.83 10.26
CA ALA A 42 13.65 -14.39 9.33
C ALA A 42 15.02 -14.25 10.02
N HIS A 43 15.07 -13.73 11.25
CA HIS A 43 16.33 -13.55 11.99
C HIS A 43 17.01 -14.89 12.32
N TYR A 44 16.23 -15.96 12.51
CA TYR A 44 16.74 -17.28 12.90
C TYR A 44 17.02 -18.17 11.69
N PHE A 45 16.18 -18.11 10.64
CA PHE A 45 16.30 -18.95 9.45
C PHE A 45 17.19 -18.35 8.35
N MET A 46 17.56 -17.08 8.48
CA MET A 46 18.44 -16.38 7.52
C MET A 46 19.65 -15.78 8.24
N PRO A 47 20.61 -16.60 8.70
CA PRO A 47 21.87 -16.09 9.22
C PRO A 47 22.63 -15.31 8.12
N LYS A 48 23.25 -14.21 8.51
CA LYS A 48 23.74 -13.15 7.58
C LYS A 48 24.82 -13.58 6.57
N GLU A 49 25.40 -14.78 6.71
CA GLU A 49 26.69 -15.11 6.07
C GLU A 49 26.62 -16.20 4.97
N GLU A 50 25.55 -16.99 4.87
CA GLU A 50 25.46 -18.06 3.86
C GLU A 50 24.05 -18.13 3.24
N TYR A 51 23.86 -17.46 2.10
CA TYR A 51 22.60 -17.50 1.35
C TYR A 51 22.70 -18.42 0.14
N SER A 52 21.91 -19.50 0.15
CA SER A 52 21.59 -20.21 -1.08
C SER A 52 20.43 -19.51 -1.80
N VAL A 53 20.60 -19.22 -3.09
CA VAL A 53 19.56 -18.60 -3.93
C VAL A 53 18.18 -19.30 -3.80
N PRO A 54 18.10 -20.65 -3.77
CA PRO A 54 16.82 -21.34 -3.59
C PRO A 54 16.12 -21.01 -2.26
N GLN A 55 16.86 -20.89 -1.16
CA GLN A 55 16.30 -20.58 0.15
C GLN A 55 15.74 -19.16 0.20
N THR A 56 16.43 -18.19 -0.40
CA THR A 56 15.95 -16.80 -0.51
C THR A 56 14.66 -16.72 -1.33
N ILE A 57 14.58 -17.45 -2.44
CA ILE A 57 13.36 -17.50 -3.28
C ILE A 57 12.21 -18.12 -2.49
N LEU A 58 12.44 -19.28 -1.86
CA LEU A 58 11.40 -19.97 -1.08
C LEU A 58 10.86 -19.07 0.04
N TRP A 59 11.75 -18.41 0.79
CA TRP A 59 11.34 -17.48 1.83
C TRP A 59 10.59 -16.27 1.30
N GLY A 60 11.06 -15.67 0.20
CA GLY A 60 10.39 -14.55 -0.45
C GLY A 60 8.98 -14.92 -0.91
N THR A 61 8.80 -16.11 -1.48
CA THR A 61 7.47 -16.60 -1.90
C THR A 61 6.55 -16.87 -0.70
N LEU A 62 7.07 -17.45 0.38
CA LEU A 62 6.33 -17.67 1.63
C LEU A 62 5.87 -16.35 2.24
N LEU A 63 6.78 -15.38 2.35
CA LEU A 63 6.49 -14.05 2.88
C LEU A 63 5.43 -13.34 2.01
N MET A 64 5.57 -13.38 0.69
CA MET A 64 4.58 -12.83 -0.25
C MET A 64 3.20 -13.46 -0.07
N ALA A 65 3.12 -14.79 0.01
CA ALA A 65 1.86 -15.51 0.19
C ALA A 65 1.18 -15.15 1.51
N ILE A 66 1.93 -15.13 2.61
CA ILE A 66 1.40 -14.78 3.95
C ILE A 66 0.98 -13.31 3.99
N THR A 67 1.78 -12.41 3.41
CA THR A 67 1.43 -10.98 3.36
C THR A 67 0.14 -10.78 2.58
N ALA A 68 -0.04 -11.45 1.43
CA ALA A 68 -1.27 -11.38 0.65
C ALA A 68 -2.48 -11.91 1.44
N TRP A 69 -2.30 -13.06 2.09
CA TRP A 69 -3.31 -13.70 2.95
C TRP A 69 -3.77 -12.81 4.09
N VAL A 70 -2.85 -12.12 4.78
CA VAL A 70 -3.17 -11.18 5.86
C VAL A 70 -3.81 -9.92 5.29
N THR A 71 -3.24 -9.34 4.23
CA THR A 71 -3.72 -8.08 3.64
C THR A 71 -5.17 -8.19 3.17
N VAL A 72 -5.52 -9.30 2.50
CA VAL A 72 -6.91 -9.58 2.07
C VAL A 72 -7.84 -9.65 3.28
N ARG A 73 -7.46 -10.38 4.34
CA ARG A 73 -8.29 -10.51 5.56
C ARG A 73 -8.48 -9.18 6.27
N LEU A 74 -7.42 -8.40 6.44
CA LEU A 74 -7.49 -7.10 7.09
C LEU A 74 -8.40 -6.14 6.31
N HIS A 75 -8.23 -6.02 4.99
CA HIS A 75 -9.10 -5.17 4.18
C HIS A 75 -10.57 -5.60 4.25
N ARG A 76 -10.85 -6.91 4.23
CA ARG A 76 -12.22 -7.42 4.38
C ARG A 76 -12.79 -7.13 5.76
N GLN A 77 -12.01 -7.34 6.82
CA GLN A 77 -12.43 -7.01 8.18
C GLN A 77 -12.82 -5.53 8.30
N ILE A 78 -12.00 -4.64 7.75
CA ILE A 78 -12.21 -3.20 7.86
C ILE A 78 -13.39 -2.72 7.01
N LEU A 79 -13.55 -3.28 5.81
CA LEU A 79 -14.53 -2.79 4.82
C LEU A 79 -15.90 -3.46 4.90
N LEU A 80 -15.96 -4.71 5.37
CA LEU A 80 -17.19 -5.52 5.35
C LEU A 80 -17.65 -5.95 6.75
N ASP A 81 -16.85 -5.69 7.80
CA ASP A 81 -17.09 -6.11 9.19
C ASP A 81 -17.48 -7.59 9.35
N SER A 82 -17.17 -8.42 8.35
CA SER A 82 -17.56 -9.83 8.27
C SER A 82 -16.32 -10.72 8.35
N LEU A 83 -16.17 -11.36 9.51
CA LEU A 83 -15.30 -12.54 9.67
C LEU A 83 -15.95 -13.79 9.08
N GLU A 84 -17.28 -13.77 8.94
CA GLU A 84 -18.07 -14.98 8.68
C GLU A 84 -18.31 -15.21 7.18
N ASN A 85 -17.95 -16.42 6.74
CA ASN A 85 -18.49 -17.09 5.56
C ASN A 85 -18.26 -16.47 4.18
N SER A 86 -17.03 -16.01 3.87
CA SER A 86 -16.59 -16.07 2.47
C SER A 86 -15.62 -17.23 2.34
N SER A 87 -15.97 -18.25 1.55
CA SER A 87 -15.06 -19.35 1.24
C SER A 87 -13.68 -18.75 0.90
N SER A 88 -12.64 -19.25 1.57
CA SER A 88 -11.27 -18.79 1.37
C SER A 88 -10.81 -19.26 -0.01
N SER A 89 -11.31 -18.60 -1.04
CA SER A 89 -10.85 -18.84 -2.39
C SER A 89 -9.49 -18.18 -2.52
N GLY A 90 -8.43 -19.00 -2.47
CA GLY A 90 -7.03 -18.57 -2.67
C GLY A 90 -6.79 -17.77 -3.95
N ILE A 91 -7.80 -17.71 -4.83
CA ILE A 91 -7.86 -16.86 -6.02
C ILE A 91 -7.71 -15.38 -5.66
N ARG A 92 -8.24 -14.90 -4.51
CA ARG A 92 -8.12 -13.48 -4.13
C ARG A 92 -6.69 -13.12 -3.80
N GLU A 93 -6.06 -13.93 -2.96
CA GLU A 93 -4.66 -13.82 -2.57
C GLU A 93 -3.75 -13.93 -3.81
N LEU A 94 -4.05 -14.85 -4.72
CA LEU A 94 -3.29 -15.00 -5.96
C LEU A 94 -3.41 -13.77 -6.87
N ARG A 95 -4.63 -13.21 -7.04
CA ARG A 95 -4.84 -11.98 -7.80
C ARG A 95 -4.09 -10.80 -7.17
N MET A 96 -4.12 -10.73 -5.84
CA MET A 96 -3.41 -9.70 -5.08
C MET A 96 -1.90 -9.78 -5.32
N ILE A 97 -1.31 -10.97 -5.24
CA ILE A 97 0.11 -11.20 -5.59
C ILE A 97 0.37 -10.80 -7.04
N GLY A 98 -0.52 -11.16 -7.98
CA GLY A 98 -0.40 -10.76 -9.39
C GLY A 98 -0.33 -9.24 -9.57
N TYR A 99 -1.17 -8.48 -8.87
CA TYR A 99 -1.10 -7.01 -8.91
C TYR A 99 0.15 -6.46 -8.26
N TRP A 100 0.65 -7.06 -7.18
CA TRP A 100 1.92 -6.67 -6.57
C TRP A 100 3.10 -6.89 -7.50
N ILE A 101 3.17 -8.04 -8.17
CA ILE A 101 4.21 -8.33 -9.17
C ILE A 101 4.10 -7.35 -10.34
N LEU A 102 2.89 -7.09 -10.84
CA LEU A 102 2.66 -6.15 -11.93
C LEU A 102 3.07 -4.71 -11.58
N MET A 103 2.66 -4.23 -10.40
CA MET A 103 3.06 -2.89 -9.92
C MET A 103 4.55 -2.84 -9.63
N GLY A 104 5.11 -3.86 -8.95
CA GLY A 104 6.51 -3.93 -8.58
C GLY A 104 7.43 -3.94 -9.80
N THR A 105 7.13 -4.78 -10.79
CA THR A 105 7.91 -4.82 -12.05
C THR A 105 7.79 -3.51 -12.82
N GLY A 106 6.58 -2.95 -12.95
CA GLY A 106 6.38 -1.65 -13.62
C GLY A 106 7.15 -0.51 -12.96
N LEU A 107 7.11 -0.42 -11.62
CA LEU A 107 7.84 0.60 -10.87
C LEU A 107 9.36 0.36 -10.91
N PHE A 108 9.81 -0.89 -10.89
CA PHE A 108 11.23 -1.24 -11.03
C PHE A 108 11.79 -0.78 -12.37
N PHE A 109 11.11 -1.08 -13.48
CA PHE A 109 11.54 -0.62 -14.81
C PHE A 109 11.52 0.90 -14.94
N LEU A 110 10.54 1.57 -14.32
CA LEU A 110 10.48 3.04 -14.31
C LEU A 110 11.67 3.63 -13.55
N LEU A 111 11.98 3.09 -12.36
CA LEU A 111 13.10 3.54 -11.55
C LEU A 111 14.43 3.29 -12.26
N MET A 112 14.67 2.07 -12.72
CA MET A 112 15.90 1.70 -13.42
C MET A 112 16.08 2.48 -14.72
N GLY A 113 15.01 2.66 -15.50
CA GLY A 113 15.03 3.48 -16.71
C GLY A 113 15.36 4.94 -16.43
N SER A 114 14.79 5.51 -15.36
CA SER A 114 15.07 6.90 -14.96
C SER A 114 16.53 7.08 -14.53
N VAL A 115 17.06 6.14 -13.74
CA VAL A 115 18.46 6.14 -13.31
C VAL A 115 19.41 5.97 -14.51
N PHE A 116 19.09 5.07 -15.44
CA PHE A 116 19.91 4.83 -16.61
C PHE A 116 19.96 6.05 -17.55
N VAL A 117 18.81 6.68 -17.81
CA VAL A 117 18.74 7.93 -18.58
C VAL A 117 19.56 9.02 -17.87
N PHE A 118 19.42 9.17 -16.56
CA PHE A 118 20.19 10.15 -15.81
C PHE A 118 21.70 9.91 -15.91
N PHE A 119 22.13 8.66 -15.74
CA PHE A 119 23.55 8.28 -15.85
C PHE A 119 24.11 8.60 -17.23
N TYR A 120 23.36 8.28 -18.30
CA TYR A 120 23.77 8.56 -19.67
C TYR A 120 23.98 10.06 -19.96
N PHE A 121 23.13 10.93 -19.41
CA PHE A 121 23.21 12.37 -19.67
C PHE A 121 24.13 13.14 -18.71
N PHE A 122 24.35 12.64 -17.49
CA PHE A 122 25.01 13.37 -16.40
C PHE A 122 26.23 12.66 -15.80
N GLU A 123 26.85 11.74 -16.55
CA GLU A 123 28.04 10.97 -16.13
C GLU A 123 29.13 11.85 -15.47
N ALA A 124 29.41 13.03 -16.05
CA ALA A 124 30.43 13.96 -15.53
C ALA A 124 30.03 14.68 -14.22
N TRP A 125 28.73 14.76 -13.89
CA TRP A 125 28.23 15.40 -12.66
C TRP A 125 28.03 14.40 -11.50
N LEU A 126 28.00 13.11 -11.81
CA LEU A 126 27.73 12.03 -10.85
C LEU A 126 28.81 11.89 -9.77
N THR A 127 30.06 12.25 -10.06
CA THR A 127 31.15 12.23 -9.07
C THR A 127 30.95 13.25 -7.95
N SER A 128 30.18 14.32 -8.22
CA SER A 128 29.98 15.43 -7.31
C SER A 128 28.60 15.41 -6.63
N PHE A 129 27.66 14.61 -7.15
CA PHE A 129 26.30 14.53 -6.62
C PHE A 129 26.14 13.32 -5.69
N PRO A 130 25.63 13.49 -4.47
CA PRO A 130 25.38 12.36 -3.58
C PRO A 130 24.27 11.46 -4.17
N ILE A 131 24.64 10.22 -4.49
CA ILE A 131 23.77 9.18 -5.09
C ILE A 131 22.45 9.01 -4.31
N PHE A 132 22.49 9.17 -2.98
CA PHE A 132 21.30 9.11 -2.13
C PHE A 132 20.25 10.17 -2.49
N ILE A 133 20.65 11.40 -2.83
CA ILE A 133 19.71 12.47 -3.23
C ILE A 133 19.03 12.13 -4.55
N LEU A 134 19.78 11.56 -5.51
CA LEU A 134 19.22 11.10 -6.77
C LEU A 134 18.19 9.99 -6.55
N TYR A 135 18.50 9.01 -5.69
CA TYR A 135 17.56 7.97 -5.30
C TYR A 135 16.28 8.55 -4.69
N LEU A 136 16.41 9.52 -3.77
CA LEU A 136 15.26 10.20 -3.18
C LEU A 136 14.39 10.91 -4.24
N PHE A 137 15.01 11.50 -5.26
CA PHE A 137 14.28 12.22 -6.30
C PHE A 137 13.54 11.25 -7.24
N PHE A 138 14.20 10.18 -7.68
CA PHE A 138 13.60 9.19 -8.59
C PHE A 138 12.56 8.28 -7.94
N SER A 139 12.59 8.13 -6.62
CA SER A 139 11.58 7.38 -5.89
C SER A 139 10.24 8.13 -5.77
N LEU A 140 10.23 9.47 -5.85
CA LEU A 140 9.00 10.27 -5.71
C LEU A 140 7.95 9.96 -6.79
N PRO A 141 8.30 9.93 -8.10
CA PRO A 141 7.37 9.46 -9.14
C PRO A 141 6.85 8.05 -8.89
N CYS A 142 7.71 7.15 -8.40
CA CYS A 142 7.32 5.79 -8.06
C CYS A 142 6.30 5.78 -6.93
N CYS A 143 6.53 6.56 -5.87
CA CYS A 143 5.61 6.72 -4.75
C CYS A 143 4.27 7.31 -5.19
N TRP A 144 4.28 8.25 -6.14
CA TRP A 144 3.06 8.85 -6.69
C TRP A 144 2.23 7.83 -7.49
N LEU A 145 2.88 7.03 -8.34
CA LEU A 145 2.20 5.96 -9.09
C LEU A 145 1.66 4.89 -8.14
N PHE A 146 2.49 4.46 -7.18
CA PHE A 146 2.09 3.47 -6.18
C PHE A 146 0.89 3.94 -5.36
N ALA A 147 0.88 5.19 -4.89
CA ALA A 147 -0.23 5.75 -4.13
C ALA A 147 -1.56 5.65 -4.90
N ARG A 148 -1.54 5.86 -6.22
CA ARG A 148 -2.74 5.77 -7.07
C ARG A 148 -3.16 4.34 -7.37
N TRP A 149 -2.21 3.46 -7.67
CA TRP A 149 -2.49 2.06 -7.98
C TRP A 149 -2.83 1.21 -6.76
N SER A 150 -2.38 1.62 -5.57
CA SER A 150 -2.66 0.93 -4.30
C SER A 150 -4.15 0.77 -4.03
N LEU A 151 -5.04 1.61 -4.58
CA LEU A 151 -6.49 1.43 -4.47
C LEU A 151 -7.01 0.11 -5.09
N VAL A 152 -6.22 -0.54 -5.94
CA VAL A 152 -6.56 -1.88 -6.46
C VAL A 152 -6.57 -2.93 -5.36
N ILE A 153 -5.75 -2.76 -4.32
CA ILE A 153 -5.57 -3.69 -3.21
C ILE A 153 -6.89 -3.92 -2.44
N PRO A 154 -7.53 -2.88 -1.87
CA PRO A 154 -8.79 -3.06 -1.17
C PRO A 154 -9.90 -3.55 -2.12
N ALA A 155 -9.93 -3.08 -3.37
CA ALA A 155 -10.90 -3.52 -4.38
C ALA A 155 -10.83 -5.04 -4.64
N VAL A 156 -9.61 -5.59 -4.75
CA VAL A 156 -9.36 -7.02 -4.93
C VAL A 156 -9.74 -7.81 -3.68
N ALA A 157 -9.44 -7.28 -2.49
CA ALA A 157 -9.75 -7.95 -1.23
C ALA A 157 -11.26 -8.18 -1.01
N ILE A 158 -12.10 -7.24 -1.43
CA ILE A 158 -13.55 -7.32 -1.31
C ILE A 158 -14.26 -7.85 -2.57
N ASP A 159 -13.51 -8.27 -3.60
CA ASP A 159 -14.06 -8.67 -4.91
C ASP A 159 -14.98 -7.61 -5.56
N GLN A 160 -14.70 -6.32 -5.37
CA GLN A 160 -15.51 -5.26 -5.96
C GLN A 160 -15.21 -5.11 -7.46
N GLU A 161 -16.25 -5.16 -8.28
CA GLU A 161 -16.18 -4.86 -9.71
C GLU A 161 -16.69 -3.43 -10.01
N PRO A 162 -16.12 -2.70 -10.99
CA PRO A 162 -14.94 -3.07 -11.79
C PRO A 162 -13.64 -3.02 -10.98
N ARG A 163 -12.65 -3.83 -11.37
CA ARG A 163 -11.34 -3.97 -10.70
C ARG A 163 -10.17 -3.77 -11.66
N GLY A 164 -8.98 -3.48 -11.11
CA GLY A 164 -7.71 -3.38 -11.84
C GLY A 164 -7.08 -2.00 -11.83
N LEU A 165 -5.87 -1.90 -12.38
CA LEU A 165 -5.06 -0.68 -12.35
C LEU A 165 -5.72 0.50 -13.08
N LYS A 166 -6.42 0.24 -14.19
CA LYS A 166 -7.19 1.27 -14.91
C LYS A 166 -8.32 1.85 -14.06
N MET A 167 -9.01 1.00 -13.29
CA MET A 167 -10.04 1.43 -12.35
C MET A 167 -9.42 2.25 -11.22
N ALA A 168 -8.35 1.76 -10.58
CA ALA A 168 -7.63 2.48 -9.53
C ALA A 168 -7.12 3.86 -10.01
N TRP A 169 -6.61 3.92 -11.25
CA TRP A 169 -6.17 5.17 -11.88
C TRP A 169 -7.30 6.19 -12.06
N ASN A 170 -8.42 5.75 -12.60
CA ASN A 170 -9.57 6.63 -12.84
C ASN A 170 -10.20 7.10 -11.52
N LEU A 171 -10.30 6.19 -10.54
CA LEU A 171 -10.86 6.46 -9.23
C LEU A 171 -9.98 7.43 -8.41
N SER A 172 -8.65 7.35 -8.55
CA SER A 172 -7.70 8.22 -7.87
C SER A 172 -7.53 9.61 -8.49
N LYS A 173 -7.92 9.79 -9.77
CA LYS A 173 -7.69 11.03 -10.54
C LYS A 173 -8.13 12.33 -9.81
N PRO A 174 -9.34 12.42 -9.23
CA PRO A 174 -9.76 13.64 -8.52
C PRO A 174 -9.05 13.85 -7.16
N TYR A 175 -8.42 12.82 -6.59
CA TYR A 175 -7.83 12.84 -5.24
C TYR A 175 -6.33 12.60 -5.22
N GLN A 176 -5.63 12.86 -6.34
CA GLN A 176 -4.22 12.51 -6.52
C GLN A 176 -3.27 13.07 -5.44
N THR A 177 -3.44 14.32 -5.04
CA THR A 177 -2.58 14.98 -4.03
C THR A 177 -2.75 14.39 -2.63
N PRO A 178 -3.97 14.32 -2.05
CA PRO A 178 -4.15 13.72 -0.73
C PRO A 178 -3.80 12.23 -0.71
N LEU A 179 -4.04 11.50 -1.81
CA LEU A 179 -3.57 10.10 -1.95
C LEU A 179 -2.06 10.00 -1.90
N PHE A 180 -1.35 10.87 -2.63
CA PHE A 180 0.11 10.89 -2.62
C PHE A 180 0.65 11.18 -1.22
N ILE A 181 0.06 12.12 -0.49
CA ILE A 181 0.48 12.42 0.89
C ILE A 181 0.28 11.20 1.80
N LEU A 182 -0.91 10.60 1.77
CA LEU A 182 -1.29 9.51 2.69
C LEU A 182 -0.58 8.18 2.39
N LEU A 183 -0.50 7.80 1.11
CA LEU A 183 -0.12 6.45 0.68
C LEU A 183 1.22 6.41 -0.05
N GLY A 184 1.79 7.57 -0.38
CA GLY A 184 3.12 7.69 -1.00
C GLY A 184 4.12 8.30 -0.02
N LEU A 185 3.96 9.59 0.27
CA LEU A 185 4.91 10.37 1.04
C LEU A 185 5.06 9.90 2.48
N LEU A 186 3.95 9.61 3.16
CA LEU A 186 3.95 9.17 4.56
C LEU A 186 4.66 7.80 4.76
N PRO A 187 4.33 6.73 4.02
CA PRO A 187 5.08 5.47 4.14
C PRO A 187 6.53 5.61 3.68
N TYR A 188 6.79 6.43 2.66
CA TYR A 188 8.15 6.67 2.18
C TYR A 188 9.04 7.39 3.20
N SER A 189 8.56 8.49 3.79
CA SER A 189 9.32 9.27 4.78
C SER A 189 9.65 8.45 6.02
N LEU A 190 8.70 7.63 6.47
CA LEU A 190 8.91 6.75 7.60
C LEU A 190 9.91 5.64 7.26
N THR A 191 9.85 5.06 6.06
CA THR A 191 10.85 4.06 5.60
C THR A 191 12.25 4.66 5.58
N VAL A 192 12.41 5.88 5.07
CA VAL A 192 13.70 6.60 5.07
C VAL A 192 14.17 6.86 6.50
N LEU A 193 13.28 7.30 7.39
CA LEU A 193 13.59 7.52 8.80
C LEU A 193 14.11 6.22 9.46
N PHE A 194 13.42 5.10 9.26
CA PHE A 194 13.86 3.81 9.82
C PHE A 194 15.18 3.33 9.22
N MET A 195 15.41 3.52 7.91
CA MET A 195 16.70 3.20 7.31
C MET A 195 17.85 3.98 7.96
N VAL A 196 17.67 5.28 8.19
CA VAL A 196 18.69 6.12 8.86
C VAL A 196 18.90 5.69 10.31
N LEU A 197 17.83 5.38 11.05
CA LEU A 197 17.93 4.94 12.45
C LEU A 197 18.63 3.58 12.59
N ILE A 198 18.35 2.63 11.71
CA ILE A 198 19.01 1.31 11.72
C ILE A 198 20.51 1.44 11.43
N GLN A 199 20.91 2.36 10.54
CA GLN A 199 22.34 2.62 10.29
C GLN A 199 23.09 3.13 11.53
N TRP A 200 22.39 3.70 12.51
CA TRP A 200 22.98 4.16 13.78
C TRP A 200 22.99 3.07 14.86
N ASP A 201 22.23 1.98 14.70
CA ASP A 201 22.26 0.84 15.62
C ASP A 201 23.42 -0.11 15.27
N VAL A 202 24.61 0.22 15.77
CA VAL A 202 25.82 -0.61 15.60
C VAL A 202 25.71 -1.94 16.35
N THR A 203 24.83 -2.04 17.35
CA THR A 203 24.77 -3.17 18.29
C THR A 203 23.64 -4.16 18.01
N GLY A 204 22.71 -3.84 17.10
CA GLY A 204 21.54 -4.67 16.76
C GLY A 204 20.56 -4.86 17.92
N GLN A 205 20.69 -4.09 18.99
CA GLN A 205 19.85 -4.21 20.19
C GLN A 205 18.42 -3.75 19.94
N TRP A 206 18.22 -2.89 18.93
CA TRP A 206 16.93 -2.30 18.61
C TRP A 206 16.20 -2.99 17.46
N ASP A 207 16.79 -4.03 16.85
CA ASP A 207 16.23 -4.75 15.69
C ASP A 207 14.80 -5.25 15.96
N LEU A 208 14.54 -5.83 17.14
CA LEU A 208 13.22 -6.34 17.50
C LEU A 208 12.21 -5.19 17.68
N LEU A 209 12.64 -4.07 18.28
CA LEU A 209 11.79 -2.89 18.44
C LEU A 209 11.46 -2.27 17.09
N PHE A 210 12.43 -2.15 16.19
CA PHE A 210 12.24 -1.64 14.84
C PHE A 210 11.32 -2.54 14.02
N ASN A 211 11.49 -3.87 14.11
CA ASN A 211 10.61 -4.82 13.45
C ASN A 211 9.16 -4.69 13.96
N ALA A 212 8.97 -4.60 15.28
CA ALA A 212 7.65 -4.36 15.86
C ALA A 212 7.04 -3.03 15.40
N ALA A 213 7.82 -1.94 15.40
CA ALA A 213 7.37 -0.62 14.95
C ALA A 213 6.94 -0.63 13.48
N MET A 214 7.74 -1.26 12.60
CA MET A 214 7.42 -1.41 11.18
C MET A 214 6.17 -2.25 10.96
N TYR A 215 5.99 -3.33 11.74
CA TYR A 215 4.79 -4.14 11.68
C TYR A 215 3.52 -3.36 12.08
N PHE A 216 3.57 -2.60 13.19
CA PHE A 216 2.43 -1.78 13.59
C PHE A 216 2.15 -0.64 12.59
N PHE A 217 3.20 -0.05 12.04
CA PHE A 217 3.05 0.94 10.99
C PHE A 217 2.40 0.36 9.73
N TRP A 218 2.80 -0.86 9.33
CA TRP A 218 2.18 -1.55 8.20
C TRP A 218 0.68 -1.80 8.45
N LEU A 219 0.28 -2.26 9.64
CA LEU A 219 -1.13 -2.39 10.00
C LEU A 219 -1.87 -1.05 9.93
N TYR A 220 -1.25 0.01 10.40
CA TYR A 220 -1.79 1.37 10.30
C TYR A 220 -1.98 1.79 8.83
N GLN A 221 -1.02 1.52 7.95
CA GLN A 221 -1.12 1.80 6.52
C GLN A 221 -2.26 1.03 5.84
N VAL A 222 -2.48 -0.22 6.22
CA VAL A 222 -3.63 -1.00 5.74
C VAL A 222 -4.96 -0.33 6.14
N CYS A 223 -5.04 0.23 7.35
CA CYS A 223 -6.21 1.00 7.81
C CYS A 223 -6.41 2.28 7.00
N VAL A 224 -5.34 3.07 6.81
CA VAL A 224 -5.37 4.29 5.99
C VAL A 224 -5.85 3.99 4.58
N LEU A 225 -5.29 2.96 3.94
CA LEU A 225 -5.65 2.55 2.58
C LEU A 225 -7.12 2.10 2.49
N SER A 226 -7.58 1.29 3.46
CA SER A 226 -8.97 0.82 3.52
C SER A 226 -9.97 1.98 3.64
N LEU A 227 -9.75 2.88 4.60
CA LEU A 227 -10.64 4.02 4.86
C LEU A 227 -10.64 5.01 3.70
N THR A 228 -9.46 5.26 3.11
CA THR A 228 -9.31 6.09 1.92
C THR A 228 -10.13 5.53 0.77
N TYR A 229 -9.99 4.23 0.50
CA TYR A 229 -10.76 3.54 -0.53
C TYR A 229 -12.27 3.62 -0.27
N HIS A 230 -12.70 3.32 0.95
CA HIS A 230 -14.11 3.37 1.34
C HIS A 230 -14.72 4.75 1.10
N TRP A 231 -14.03 5.81 1.56
CA TRP A 231 -14.49 7.18 1.39
C TRP A 231 -14.61 7.57 -0.09
N ILE A 232 -13.59 7.23 -0.90
CA ILE A 232 -13.59 7.54 -2.34
C ILE A 232 -14.73 6.80 -3.06
N VAL A 233 -14.91 5.51 -2.77
CA VAL A 233 -15.98 4.71 -3.39
C VAL A 233 -17.35 5.25 -2.99
N GLN A 234 -17.59 5.53 -1.71
CA GLN A 234 -18.85 6.12 -1.25
C GLN A 234 -19.14 7.45 -1.94
N ARG A 235 -18.13 8.32 -2.04
CA ARG A 235 -18.27 9.62 -2.71
C ARG A 235 -18.60 9.46 -4.19
N SER A 236 -17.89 8.57 -4.89
CA SER A 236 -18.14 8.30 -6.30
C SER A 236 -19.56 7.76 -6.57
N LYS A 237 -20.13 7.00 -5.61
CA LYS A 237 -21.53 6.54 -5.70
C LYS A 237 -22.50 7.71 -5.55
N ILE A 238 -22.29 8.57 -4.54
CA ILE A 238 -23.13 9.75 -4.30
C ILE A 238 -23.12 10.68 -5.52
N GLU A 239 -21.95 10.95 -6.10
CA GLU A 239 -21.83 11.79 -7.30
C GLU A 239 -22.60 11.20 -8.47
N ARG A 240 -22.50 9.89 -8.73
CA ARG A 240 -23.33 9.23 -9.75
C ARG A 240 -24.83 9.36 -9.47
N PHE A 241 -25.26 9.23 -8.22
CA PHE A 241 -26.69 9.40 -7.87
C PHE A 241 -27.17 10.84 -8.10
N LEU A 242 -26.35 11.84 -7.79
CA LEU A 242 -26.66 13.26 -7.99
C LEU A 242 -26.60 13.66 -9.48
N ASP A 243 -25.71 13.05 -10.25
CA ASP A 243 -25.55 13.27 -11.69
C ASP A 243 -26.60 12.49 -12.51
N THR A 244 -27.34 11.55 -11.90
CA THR A 244 -28.48 10.91 -12.55
C THR A 244 -29.62 11.91 -12.55
N PRO A 245 -29.98 12.54 -13.69
CA PRO A 245 -31.08 13.49 -13.70
C PRO A 245 -32.35 12.80 -13.21
N SER A 246 -33.15 13.53 -12.45
CA SER A 246 -34.56 13.26 -12.16
C SER A 246 -35.41 13.31 -13.43
N SER A 247 -35.04 12.54 -14.47
CA SER A 247 -35.76 12.41 -15.74
C SER A 247 -36.63 11.17 -15.80
N VAL A 248 -36.76 10.41 -14.72
CA VAL A 248 -37.62 9.20 -14.66
C VAL A 248 -38.97 9.44 -13.99
N THR A 249 -39.28 10.65 -13.48
CA THR A 249 -40.56 10.92 -12.81
C THR A 249 -41.45 11.99 -13.45
N LEU A 250 -41.19 12.43 -14.70
CA LEU A 250 -42.16 13.26 -15.45
C LEU A 250 -42.13 12.99 -16.97
N VAL A 251 -42.12 11.72 -17.40
CA VAL A 251 -42.51 11.38 -18.78
C VAL A 251 -43.43 10.15 -18.73
N ASN A 252 -44.74 10.44 -18.80
CA ASN A 252 -45.85 9.58 -19.21
C ASN A 252 -46.10 8.32 -18.35
N LYS A 253 -47.26 8.09 -17.74
CA LYS A 253 -48.64 8.50 -18.05
C LYS A 253 -49.51 8.21 -16.83
#